data_AF-X1QLL5-F1
#
_entry.id   AF-X1QLL5-F1
#
_cell.length_a   1.000
_cell.length_b   1.000
_cell.length_c   1.000
_cell.angle_alpha   90.00
_cell.angle_beta   90.00
_cell.angle_gamma   90.00
#
_symmetry.space_group_name_H-M   'P 1'
#
loop_
_entity.id
_entity.type
_entity.pdbx_description
1 polymer ?
#
loop_
_entity_poly.entity_id
_entity_poly.type
_entity_poly.pdbx_seq_one_letter_code
_entity_poly.pdbx_strand_id
1 'polypeptide(L)'
;MVEQLHPPPPPSLPREVPWREIEETIAGLRAVASKLDTLISIYTGVAPPAVVVTPPVTPIIPAPPELEPITSRLDALIAGLVGNLPTFATGQKDVITAGEPEQLDDWPIPDGFKLTVIARPGNTGSIYLGKNKGECANNKRRFDGLGAGLAHSLRVKNVNAVWVDSSVQGTTAAPEGVSWSVEAYR
;
A
#
# COMPACT_ATOMS: atom_id res chain seq x y z
N MET A 1 18.11 70.01 -21.54
CA MET A 1 17.17 69.03 -20.97
C MET A 1 17.99 68.07 -20.13
N VAL A 2 17.86 68.09 -18.81
CA VAL A 2 18.60 67.22 -17.89
C VAL A 2 17.61 66.18 -17.39
N GLU A 3 17.88 64.92 -17.71
CA GLU A 3 17.06 63.76 -17.35
C GLU A 3 17.22 63.50 -15.85
N GLN A 4 16.13 63.64 -15.07
CA GLN A 4 16.12 63.30 -13.65
C GLN A 4 16.15 61.77 -13.50
N LEU A 5 17.32 61.23 -13.20
CA LEU A 5 17.49 59.85 -12.76
C LEU A 5 16.92 59.69 -11.34
N HIS A 6 15.85 58.91 -11.19
CA HIS A 6 15.33 58.53 -9.89
C HIS A 6 16.33 57.61 -9.17
N PRO A 7 16.63 57.84 -7.88
CA PRO A 7 17.51 56.96 -7.12
C PRO A 7 16.85 55.57 -6.94
N PRO A 8 17.64 54.48 -6.91
CA PRO A 8 17.11 53.13 -6.73
C PRO A 8 16.43 52.99 -5.36
N PRO A 9 15.41 52.12 -5.25
CA PRO A 9 14.72 51.88 -3.99
C PRO A 9 15.69 51.35 -2.92
N PRO A 10 15.50 51.72 -1.64
CA PRO A 10 16.37 51.25 -0.57
C PRO A 10 16.32 49.72 -0.45
N PRO A 11 17.42 49.07 -0.05
CA PRO A 11 17.47 47.63 0.12
C PRO A 11 16.44 47.20 1.18
N SER A 12 15.59 46.24 0.81
CA SER A 12 14.63 45.64 1.73
C SER A 12 15.36 44.98 2.90
N LEU A 13 14.98 45.32 4.12
CA LEU A 13 15.49 44.68 5.34
C LEU A 13 15.29 43.15 5.27
N PRO A 14 16.21 42.35 5.82
CA PRO A 14 16.04 40.90 5.88
C PRO A 14 14.72 40.57 6.58
N ARG A 15 13.87 39.79 5.91
CA ARG A 15 12.62 39.30 6.48
C ARG A 15 12.96 38.49 7.73
N GLU A 16 12.53 38.96 8.90
CA GLU A 16 12.73 38.24 10.16
C GLU A 16 12.14 36.83 10.01
N VAL A 17 12.97 35.81 10.27
CA VAL A 17 12.55 34.42 10.18
C VAL A 17 11.49 34.19 11.27
N PRO A 18 10.31 33.63 10.96
CA PRO A 18 9.24 33.42 11.94
C PRO A 18 9.60 32.24 12.85
N TRP A 19 10.60 32.44 13.71
CA TRP A 19 11.21 31.40 14.53
C TRP A 19 10.20 30.66 15.41
N ARG A 20 9.17 31.39 15.85
CA ARG A 20 8.05 30.85 16.63
C ARG A 20 7.21 29.82 15.85
N GLU A 21 6.97 30.05 14.56
CA GLU A 21 6.23 29.12 13.69
C GLU A 21 7.06 27.86 13.41
N ILE A 22 8.39 28.03 13.31
CA ILE A 22 9.33 26.92 13.16
C ILE A 22 9.35 26.06 14.43
N GLU A 23 9.41 26.68 15.61
CA GLU A 23 9.38 25.99 16.90
C GLU A 23 8.06 25.23 17.11
N GLU A 24 6.92 25.83 16.74
CA GLU A 24 5.60 25.18 16.81
C GLU A 24 5.53 23.97 15.86
N THR A 25 6.07 24.11 14.65
CA THR A 25 6.18 23.01 13.68
C THR A 25 7.04 21.87 14.22
N ILE A 26 8.20 22.19 14.82
CA ILE A 26 9.10 21.20 15.43
C ILE A 26 8.42 20.48 16.60
N ALA A 27 7.69 21.21 17.45
CA ALA A 27 6.94 20.64 18.56
C ALA A 27 5.82 19.70 18.07
N GLY A 28 5.10 20.10 17.02
CA GLY A 28 4.08 19.27 16.37
C GLY A 28 4.66 17.97 15.81
N LEU A 29 5.80 18.04 15.12
CA LEU A 29 6.50 16.86 14.60
C LEU A 29 6.96 15.91 15.71
N ARG A 30 7.47 16.44 16.83
CA ARG A 30 7.84 15.63 18.01
C ARG A 30 6.63 14.92 18.63
N ALA A 31 5.49 15.60 18.72
CA ALA A 31 4.26 15.02 19.26
C ALA A 31 3.73 13.89 18.37
N VAL A 32 3.81 14.05 17.04
CA VAL A 32 3.46 12.99 16.08
C VAL A 32 4.42 11.81 16.22
N ALA A 33 5.73 12.04 16.31
CA ALA A 33 6.72 10.98 16.49
C ALA A 33 6.47 10.16 17.77
N SER A 34 6.16 10.80 18.90
CA SER A 34 5.87 10.11 20.16
C SER A 34 4.60 9.23 20.08
N LYS A 35 3.56 9.70 19.39
CA LYS A 35 2.36 8.88 19.13
C LYS A 35 2.67 7.67 18.25
N LEU A 36 3.58 7.86 17.29
CA LEU A 36 4.05 6.80 16.40
C LEU A 36 4.83 5.72 17.16
N ASP A 37 5.74 6.12 18.06
CA ASP A 37 6.50 5.20 18.92
C ASP A 37 5.56 4.33 19.79
N THR A 38 4.49 4.94 20.29
CA THR A 38 3.45 4.22 21.06
C THR A 38 2.73 3.18 20.21
N LEU A 39 2.38 3.52 18.96
CA LEU A 39 1.75 2.59 18.03
C LEU A 39 2.69 1.44 17.63
N ILE A 40 3.95 1.74 17.31
CA ILE A 40 4.94 0.72 16.97
C ILE A 40 5.12 -0.28 18.13
N SER A 41 5.16 0.22 19.36
CA SER A 41 5.30 -0.62 20.55
C SER A 41 4.10 -1.55 20.76
N ILE A 42 2.88 -1.08 20.49
CA ILE A 42 1.64 -1.90 20.52
C ILE A 42 1.67 -2.99 19.43
N TYR A 43 2.14 -2.65 18.22
CA TYR A 43 2.09 -3.57 17.08
C TYR A 43 3.21 -4.61 17.07
N THR A 44 4.38 -4.30 17.62
CA THR A 44 5.56 -5.18 17.59
C THR A 44 5.80 -5.95 18.89
N GLY A 45 5.12 -5.58 19.98
CA GLY A 45 5.35 -6.16 21.31
C GLY A 45 6.69 -5.75 21.94
N VAL A 46 7.46 -4.86 21.30
CA VAL A 46 8.74 -4.36 21.79
C VAL A 46 8.48 -3.08 22.60
N ALA A 47 8.79 -3.10 23.90
CA ALA A 47 8.65 -1.94 24.76
C ALA A 47 9.52 -0.76 24.27
N PRO A 48 9.11 0.51 24.46
CA PRO A 48 9.94 1.65 24.13
C PRO A 48 11.25 1.61 24.94
N PRO A 49 12.39 2.06 24.39
CA PRO A 49 13.62 2.13 25.16
C PRO A 49 13.39 2.98 26.42
N ALA A 50 13.72 2.39 27.58
CA ALA A 50 13.55 3.05 28.87
C ALA A 50 14.42 4.32 28.95
N VAL A 51 13.80 5.44 29.33
CA VAL A 51 14.52 6.66 29.67
C VAL A 51 15.29 6.41 30.98
N VAL A 52 16.61 6.16 30.86
CA VAL A 52 17.49 6.00 32.01
C VAL A 52 17.73 7.38 32.63
N VAL A 53 17.14 7.61 33.80
CA VAL A 53 17.40 8.82 34.60
C VAL A 53 18.68 8.60 35.41
N THR A 54 19.77 9.25 35.02
CA THR A 54 21.02 9.31 35.79
C THR A 54 21.05 10.55 36.70
N PRO A 55 21.73 10.50 37.87
CA PRO A 55 21.82 11.59 38.84
C PRO A 55 22.62 12.82 38.32
N PRO A 56 22.51 14.01 38.94
CA PRO A 56 22.86 15.27 38.31
C PRO A 56 24.38 15.41 38.17
N VAL A 57 24.84 15.45 36.92
CA VAL A 57 26.21 15.83 36.55
C VAL A 57 26.20 17.32 36.18
N THR A 58 27.25 18.01 36.62
CA THR A 58 27.67 19.40 36.35
C THR A 58 27.28 19.91 34.94
N PRO A 59 26.94 21.21 34.76
CA PRO A 59 26.43 21.73 33.48
C PRO A 59 27.54 21.78 32.42
N ILE A 60 27.75 20.64 31.76
CA ILE A 60 28.38 20.58 30.45
C ILE A 60 27.28 21.01 29.48
N ILE A 61 27.47 22.11 28.77
CA ILE A 61 26.57 22.52 27.68
C ILE A 61 26.48 21.31 26.74
N PRO A 62 25.33 20.61 26.64
CA PRO A 62 25.23 19.47 25.77
C PRO A 62 25.41 19.98 24.34
N ALA A 63 26.33 19.37 23.60
CA ALA A 63 26.37 19.53 22.15
C ALA A 63 24.94 19.29 21.62
N PRO A 64 24.48 20.05 20.60
CA PRO A 64 23.16 19.86 20.04
C PRO A 64 22.96 18.37 19.77
N PRO A 65 21.85 17.76 20.24
CA PRO A 65 21.61 16.36 19.98
C PRO A 65 21.68 16.17 18.46
N GLU A 66 22.60 15.30 18.02
CA GLU A 66 22.75 14.94 16.63
C GLU A 66 21.38 14.48 16.14
N LEU A 67 20.80 15.27 15.22
CA LEU A 67 19.47 14.98 14.69
C LEU A 67 19.62 13.71 13.86
N GLU A 68 19.24 12.57 14.44
CA GLU A 68 19.00 11.33 13.71
C GLU A 68 18.26 11.70 12.40
N PRO A 69 18.84 11.42 11.23
CA PRO A 69 18.27 11.87 9.98
C PRO A 69 16.88 11.28 9.85
N ILE A 70 15.88 12.16 9.69
CA ILE A 70 14.45 11.83 9.59
C ILE A 70 14.19 10.75 8.51
N THR A 71 15.08 10.65 7.52
CA THR A 71 15.08 9.61 6.49
C THR A 71 15.09 8.20 7.10
N SER A 72 15.88 7.94 8.14
CA SER A 72 15.97 6.61 8.78
C SER A 72 14.64 6.17 9.41
N ARG A 73 13.92 7.09 10.05
CA ARG A 73 12.61 6.80 10.67
C ARG A 73 11.49 6.69 9.65
N LEU A 74 11.53 7.51 8.60
CA LEU A 74 10.58 7.42 7.49
C LEU A 74 10.80 6.13 6.68
N ASP A 75 12.05 5.74 6.44
CA ASP A 75 12.41 4.50 5.75
C ASP A 75 12.02 3.27 6.58
N ALA A 76 12.18 3.31 7.91
CA ALA A 76 11.67 2.27 8.79
C ALA A 76 10.13 2.20 8.80
N LEU A 77 9.45 3.34 8.69
CA LEU A 77 7.99 3.40 8.58
C LEU A 77 7.52 2.87 7.22
N ILE A 78 8.18 3.24 6.12
CA ILE A 78 7.90 2.75 4.76
C ILE A 78 8.18 1.25 4.69
N ALA A 79 9.28 0.77 5.25
CA ALA A 79 9.60 -0.64 5.36
C ALA A 79 8.58 -1.41 6.24
N GLY A 80 8.08 -0.79 7.31
CA GLY A 80 7.01 -1.34 8.15
C GLY A 80 5.62 -1.31 7.50
N LEU A 81 5.35 -0.32 6.64
CA LEU A 81 4.14 -0.21 5.82
C LEU A 81 4.14 -1.23 4.67
N VAL A 82 5.31 -1.70 4.24
CA VAL A 82 5.51 -2.78 3.25
C VAL A 82 6.11 -4.01 3.93
N GLY A 83 5.60 -4.35 5.11
CA GLY A 83 5.95 -5.60 5.78
C GLY A 83 5.49 -6.81 4.96
N ASN A 84 6.29 -7.88 4.94
CA ASN A 84 5.84 -9.16 4.40
C ASN A 84 4.60 -9.63 5.18
N LEU A 85 3.64 -10.25 4.48
CA LEU A 85 2.55 -10.95 5.17
C LEU A 85 3.13 -12.06 6.06
N PRO A 86 2.50 -12.34 7.21
CA PRO A 86 2.90 -13.47 8.06
C PRO A 86 2.74 -14.81 7.31
N THR A 87 1.84 -14.87 6.32
CA THR A 87 1.56 -16.03 5.49
C THR A 87 1.21 -15.60 4.06
N PHE A 88 1.55 -16.43 3.07
CA PHE A 88 1.01 -16.24 1.71
C PHE A 88 -0.44 -16.75 1.65
N ALA A 89 -1.27 -16.15 0.79
CA ALA A 89 -2.62 -16.60 0.50
C ALA A 89 -2.74 -16.89 -1.00
N THR A 90 -3.12 -18.12 -1.33
CA THR A 90 -3.34 -18.58 -2.70
C THR A 90 -4.50 -19.56 -2.73
N GLY A 91 -5.08 -19.74 -3.92
CA GLY A 91 -6.11 -20.74 -4.14
C GLY A 91 -6.31 -21.00 -5.62
N GLN A 92 -7.24 -21.90 -5.93
CA GLN A 92 -7.59 -22.25 -7.30
C GLN A 92 -9.09 -22.43 -7.41
N LYS A 93 -9.65 -22.05 -8.55
CA LYS A 93 -11.06 -22.25 -8.85
C LYS A 93 -11.23 -22.96 -10.18
N ASP A 94 -11.92 -24.09 -10.15
CA ASP A 94 -12.35 -24.82 -11.34
C ASP A 94 -13.61 -24.18 -11.93
N VAL A 95 -13.67 -24.11 -13.25
CA VAL A 95 -14.87 -23.83 -14.02
C VAL A 95 -15.10 -25.03 -14.93
N ILE A 96 -16.14 -25.80 -14.63
CA ILE A 96 -16.50 -26.98 -15.43
C ILE A 96 -17.39 -26.55 -16.58
N THR A 97 -18.45 -25.80 -16.29
CA THR A 97 -19.47 -25.46 -17.28
C THR A 97 -19.27 -24.06 -17.82
N ALA A 98 -19.08 -23.95 -19.14
CA ALA A 98 -18.97 -22.66 -19.80
C ALA A 98 -20.30 -21.89 -19.74
N GLY A 99 -20.24 -20.61 -19.40
CA GLY A 99 -21.43 -19.77 -19.24
C GLY A 99 -22.10 -19.93 -17.88
N GLU A 100 -21.53 -20.71 -16.96
CA GLU A 100 -21.93 -20.78 -15.55
C GLU A 100 -20.82 -20.21 -14.67
N PRO A 101 -20.83 -18.89 -14.40
CA PRO A 101 -19.79 -18.27 -13.61
C PRO A 101 -19.76 -18.80 -12.18
N GLU A 102 -18.54 -18.99 -11.69
CA GLU A 102 -18.19 -19.51 -10.38
C GLU A 102 -17.54 -18.40 -9.54
N GLN A 103 -17.96 -18.26 -8.28
CA GLN A 103 -17.39 -17.26 -7.36
C GLN A 103 -16.06 -17.76 -6.79
N LEU A 104 -15.05 -16.89 -6.71
CA LEU A 104 -13.81 -17.23 -6.00
C LEU A 104 -14.03 -17.36 -4.48
N ASP A 105 -13.01 -17.83 -3.78
CA ASP A 105 -13.06 -18.15 -2.35
C ASP A 105 -13.35 -16.90 -1.48
N ASP A 106 -14.00 -17.11 -0.34
CA ASP A 106 -14.20 -16.05 0.66
C ASP A 106 -12.92 -15.85 1.48
N TRP A 107 -12.10 -14.91 1.03
CA TRP A 107 -10.84 -14.58 1.68
C TRP A 107 -10.65 -13.05 1.74
N PRO A 108 -10.60 -12.45 2.94
CA PRO A 108 -10.41 -11.02 3.08
C PRO A 108 -9.00 -10.61 2.64
N ILE A 109 -8.93 -9.49 1.90
CA ILE A 109 -7.67 -8.92 1.42
C ILE A 109 -7.40 -7.64 2.21
N PRO A 110 -6.28 -7.58 2.97
CA PRO A 110 -5.91 -6.39 3.72
C PRO A 110 -5.63 -5.19 2.82
N ASP A 111 -5.69 -3.98 3.39
CA ASP A 111 -5.28 -2.78 2.68
C ASP A 111 -3.78 -2.79 2.35
N GLY A 112 -3.42 -2.24 1.18
CA GLY A 112 -2.05 -2.30 0.65
C GLY A 112 -1.75 -3.58 -0.13
N PHE A 113 -2.73 -4.48 -0.29
CA PHE A 113 -2.60 -5.70 -1.09
C PHE A 113 -3.51 -5.67 -2.32
N LYS A 114 -3.16 -6.51 -3.30
CA LYS A 114 -3.96 -6.76 -4.50
C LYS A 114 -4.18 -8.25 -4.67
N LEU A 115 -5.29 -8.59 -5.29
CA LEU A 115 -5.58 -9.94 -5.78
C LEU A 115 -4.99 -10.08 -7.18
N THR A 116 -4.17 -11.09 -7.42
CA THR A 116 -3.74 -11.48 -8.76
C THR A 116 -4.43 -12.78 -9.15
N VAL A 117 -5.22 -12.71 -10.22
CA VAL A 117 -5.92 -13.86 -10.80
C VAL A 117 -5.18 -14.28 -12.07
N ILE A 118 -4.86 -15.56 -12.18
CA ILE A 118 -4.07 -16.14 -13.26
C ILE A 118 -4.89 -17.24 -13.92
N ALA A 119 -5.16 -17.11 -15.21
CA ALA A 119 -5.75 -18.19 -15.99
C ALA A 119 -4.77 -19.37 -16.02
N ARG A 120 -5.27 -20.59 -15.77
CA ARG A 120 -4.38 -21.77 -15.73
C ARG A 120 -3.69 -21.96 -17.08
N PRO A 121 -2.41 -22.40 -17.09
CA PRO A 121 -1.68 -22.63 -18.34
C PRO A 121 -2.32 -23.70 -19.24
N GLY A 122 -3.04 -24.66 -18.64
CA GLY A 122 -3.74 -25.73 -19.35
C GLY A 122 -5.12 -25.37 -19.88
N ASN A 123 -5.58 -24.12 -19.68
CA ASN A 123 -6.85 -23.67 -20.22
C ASN A 123 -6.81 -23.69 -21.74
N THR A 124 -7.87 -24.23 -22.35
CA THR A 124 -8.03 -24.28 -23.80
C THR A 124 -8.79 -23.06 -24.33
N GLY A 125 -9.51 -22.35 -23.45
CA GLY A 125 -10.26 -21.15 -23.76
C GLY A 125 -9.76 -19.90 -23.02
N SER A 126 -10.50 -18.81 -23.21
CA SER A 126 -10.34 -17.60 -22.41
C SER A 126 -11.11 -17.72 -21.10
N ILE A 127 -10.58 -17.10 -20.06
CA ILE A 127 -11.27 -16.91 -18.78
C ILE A 127 -11.81 -15.50 -18.72
N TYR A 128 -13.04 -15.40 -18.21
CA TYR A 128 -13.74 -14.14 -18.02
C TYR A 128 -13.81 -13.80 -16.54
N LEU A 129 -13.66 -12.52 -16.21
CA LEU A 129 -13.83 -12.03 -14.84
C LEU A 129 -15.03 -11.08 -14.76
N GLY A 130 -15.81 -11.16 -13.69
CA GLY A 130 -16.91 -10.24 -13.40
C GLY A 130 -17.06 -9.93 -11.92
N LYS A 131 -17.65 -8.78 -11.57
CA LYS A 131 -17.90 -8.40 -10.16
C LYS A 131 -19.10 -9.12 -9.53
N ASN A 132 -19.93 -9.77 -10.33
CA ASN A 132 -21.05 -10.61 -9.90
C ASN A 132 -21.35 -11.65 -11.00
N LYS A 133 -22.16 -12.66 -10.67
CA LYS A 133 -22.53 -13.76 -11.60
C LYS A 133 -23.08 -13.23 -12.94
N GLY A 134 -24.04 -12.30 -12.88
CA GLY A 134 -24.71 -11.79 -14.07
C GLY A 134 -23.81 -10.98 -15.00
N GLU A 135 -22.86 -10.23 -14.45
CA GLU A 135 -21.90 -9.48 -15.26
C GLU A 135 -20.78 -10.35 -15.82
N CYS A 136 -20.36 -11.39 -15.11
CA CYS A 136 -19.38 -12.35 -15.62
C CYS A 136 -19.92 -13.10 -16.84
N ALA A 137 -21.21 -13.49 -16.82
CA ALA A 137 -21.90 -14.09 -17.96
C ALA A 137 -22.21 -13.09 -19.10
N ASN A 138 -22.01 -11.78 -18.89
CA ASN A 138 -22.37 -10.73 -19.84
C ASN A 138 -21.17 -10.32 -20.72
N ASN A 139 -21.26 -10.59 -22.01
CA ASN A 139 -20.22 -10.29 -23.01
C ASN A 139 -19.91 -8.78 -23.24
N LYS A 140 -20.56 -7.86 -22.53
CA LYS A 140 -20.26 -6.42 -22.57
C LYS A 140 -19.71 -5.85 -21.26
N ARG A 141 -19.81 -6.62 -20.17
CA ARG A 141 -19.46 -6.13 -18.81
C ARG A 141 -18.38 -6.95 -18.13
N ARG A 142 -18.08 -8.15 -18.63
CA ARG A 142 -16.98 -8.98 -18.16
C ARG A 142 -15.63 -8.48 -18.71
N PHE A 143 -14.57 -8.87 -18.03
CA PHE A 143 -13.20 -8.71 -18.52
C PHE A 143 -12.82 -9.91 -19.39
N ASP A 144 -12.45 -9.66 -20.64
CA ASP A 144 -12.15 -10.69 -21.66
C ASP A 144 -10.63 -10.89 -21.90
N GLY A 145 -9.76 -10.27 -21.09
CA GLY A 145 -8.31 -10.25 -21.33
C GLY A 145 -7.52 -11.43 -20.77
N LEU A 146 -8.16 -12.44 -20.19
CA LEU A 146 -7.47 -13.50 -19.45
C LEU A 146 -7.32 -14.79 -20.30
N GLY A 147 -6.35 -14.78 -21.22
CA GLY A 147 -5.93 -15.98 -21.94
C GLY A 147 -5.10 -16.93 -21.06
N ALA A 148 -4.91 -18.18 -21.50
CA ALA A 148 -4.14 -19.19 -20.76
C ALA A 148 -2.76 -18.68 -20.30
N GLY A 149 -2.46 -18.84 -19.01
CA GLY A 149 -1.22 -18.39 -18.38
C GLY A 149 -1.12 -16.87 -18.14
N LEU A 150 -2.07 -16.07 -18.61
CA LEU A 150 -2.09 -14.63 -18.36
C LEU A 150 -2.65 -14.31 -16.98
N ALA A 151 -2.16 -13.21 -16.42
CA ALA A 151 -2.52 -12.73 -15.10
C ALA A 151 -3.16 -11.34 -15.16
N HIS A 152 -4.08 -11.08 -14.25
CA HIS A 152 -4.67 -9.77 -14.04
C HIS A 152 -4.77 -9.46 -12.54
N SER A 153 -4.34 -8.27 -12.16
CA SER A 153 -4.38 -7.83 -10.76
C SER A 153 -5.54 -6.87 -10.51
N LEU A 154 -6.24 -7.08 -9.41
CA LEU A 154 -7.42 -6.32 -8.96
C LEU A 154 -7.20 -5.79 -7.55
N ARG A 155 -7.70 -4.59 -7.28
CA ARG A 155 -7.74 -4.00 -5.94
C ARG A 155 -9.14 -4.15 -5.37
N VAL A 156 -9.34 -5.22 -4.61
CA VAL A 156 -10.62 -5.56 -3.98
C VAL A 156 -10.39 -5.95 -2.53
N LYS A 157 -11.43 -5.84 -1.70
CA LYS A 157 -11.36 -6.11 -0.25
C LYS A 157 -11.50 -7.59 0.10
N ASN A 158 -11.94 -8.43 -0.84
CA ASN A 158 -12.10 -9.86 -0.64
C ASN A 158 -11.98 -10.57 -1.99
N VAL A 159 -11.43 -11.78 -1.97
CA VAL A 159 -11.31 -12.66 -3.14
C VAL A 159 -12.68 -12.99 -3.75
N ASN A 160 -13.72 -13.17 -2.93
CA ASN A 160 -15.08 -13.46 -3.39
C ASN A 160 -15.76 -12.30 -4.13
N ALA A 161 -15.12 -11.12 -4.21
CA ALA A 161 -15.60 -10.02 -5.04
C ALA A 161 -15.47 -10.32 -6.54
N VAL A 162 -14.82 -11.42 -6.90
CA VAL A 162 -14.57 -11.83 -8.28
C VAL A 162 -15.31 -13.14 -8.60
N TRP A 163 -15.99 -13.12 -9.74
CA TRP A 163 -16.59 -14.27 -10.40
C TRP A 163 -15.78 -14.61 -11.65
N VAL A 164 -15.62 -15.90 -11.91
CA VAL A 164 -14.86 -16.43 -13.04
C VAL A 164 -15.74 -17.32 -13.90
N ASP A 165 -15.59 -17.21 -15.21
CA ASP A 165 -16.29 -18.06 -16.20
C ASP A 165 -15.30 -18.45 -17.31
N SER A 166 -15.64 -19.45 -18.10
CA SER A 166 -14.81 -19.94 -19.19
C SER A 166 -15.53 -19.81 -20.53
N SER A 167 -14.75 -19.58 -21.59
CA SER A 167 -15.27 -19.56 -22.96
C SER A 167 -15.55 -20.95 -23.52
N VAL A 168 -15.02 -21.99 -22.88
CA VAL A 168 -15.08 -23.40 -23.31
C VAL A 168 -15.42 -24.29 -22.13
N GLN A 169 -16.09 -25.40 -22.43
CA GLN A 169 -16.49 -26.40 -21.45
C GLN A 169 -15.24 -27.16 -20.95
N GLY A 170 -15.02 -27.13 -19.64
CA GLY A 170 -14.04 -27.98 -18.96
C GLY A 170 -14.60 -29.36 -18.63
N THR A 171 -13.73 -30.22 -18.10
CA THR A 171 -14.13 -31.54 -17.57
C THR A 171 -13.60 -31.72 -16.14
N THR A 172 -14.09 -32.72 -15.41
CA THR A 172 -13.57 -33.01 -14.06
C THR A 172 -12.10 -33.45 -14.06
N ALA A 173 -11.61 -34.02 -15.16
CA ALA A 173 -10.21 -34.44 -15.31
C ALA A 173 -9.30 -33.32 -15.85
N ALA A 174 -9.86 -32.37 -16.61
CA ALA A 174 -9.18 -31.21 -17.16
C ALA A 174 -10.13 -30.00 -17.08
N PRO A 175 -10.28 -29.41 -15.88
CA PRO A 175 -11.13 -28.24 -15.69
C PRO A 175 -10.45 -26.98 -16.25
N GLU A 176 -11.27 -26.09 -16.81
CA GLU A 176 -10.85 -24.71 -17.03
C GLU A 176 -10.78 -23.98 -15.68
N GLY A 177 -10.18 -22.80 -15.65
CA GLY A 177 -10.33 -21.90 -14.51
C GLY A 177 -9.07 -21.13 -14.18
N VAL A 178 -8.89 -20.84 -12.89
CA VAL A 178 -7.85 -19.92 -12.43
C VAL A 178 -7.09 -20.43 -11.23
N SER A 179 -5.92 -19.85 -11.04
CA SER A 179 -5.22 -19.75 -9.77
C SER A 179 -5.26 -18.31 -9.31
N TRP A 180 -5.29 -18.06 -8.00
CA TRP A 180 -5.24 -16.71 -7.46
C TRP A 180 -4.20 -16.62 -6.33
N SER A 181 -3.66 -15.42 -6.13
CA SER A 181 -2.76 -15.08 -5.04
C SER A 181 -3.02 -13.67 -4.52
N VAL A 182 -2.73 -13.44 -3.24
CA VAL A 182 -2.73 -12.10 -2.64
C VAL A 182 -1.30 -11.65 -2.45
N GLU A 183 -0.96 -10.48 -3.00
CA GLU A 183 0.40 -9.94 -2.98
C GLU A 183 0.40 -8.44 -2.66
N ALA A 184 1.50 -7.97 -2.08
CA ALA A 184 1.65 -6.56 -1.72
C ALA A 184 1.61 -5.68 -2.98
N TYR A 185 0.89 -4.57 -2.89
CA TYR A 185 0.87 -3.57 -3.94
C TYR A 185 2.12 -2.68 -3.80
N ARG A 186 3.10 -2.85 -4.70
CA ARG A 186 4.26 -1.98 -4.84
C ARG A 186 4.05 -0.93 -5.93
#